data_AF-A0A381Z6D7-F1
#
_entry.id   AF-A0A381Z6D7-F1
#
_cell.length_a   1.000
_cell.length_b   1.000
_cell.length_c   1.000
_cell.angle_alpha   90.00
_cell.angle_beta   90.00
_cell.angle_gamma   90.00
#
_symmetry.space_group_name_H-M   'P 1'
#
loop_
_entity.id
_entity.type
_entity.pdbx_description
1 polymer ?
#
loop_
_entity_poly.entity_id
_entity_poly.type
_entity_poly.pdbx_seq_one_letter_code
_entity_poly.pdbx_strand_id
1 'polypeptide(L)' 'AKQMRSKLKVAMAAYGDYGTFYIGTERAYTEGGYETEPRSSNVAPEVETVLMQGIRKLLVGE' A
#
# COMPACT_ATOMS: atom_id res chain seq x y z
N ALA A 1 0.23 8.88 3.20
CA ALA A 1 -0.90 9.22 4.10
C ALA A 1 -0.59 10.34 5.10
N LYS A 2 0.27 10.14 6.12
CA LYS A 2 0.50 11.15 7.18
C LYS A 2 0.97 12.52 6.67
N GLN A 3 1.85 12.53 5.66
CA GLN A 3 2.27 13.78 5.02
C GLN A 3 1.10 14.51 4.32
N MET A 4 0.15 13.79 3.72
CA MET A 4 -1.00 14.36 3.00
C MET A 4 -2.00 15.05 3.94
N ARG A 5 -2.13 14.59 5.19
CA ARG A 5 -2.95 15.21 6.25
C ARG A 5 -2.14 15.37 7.53
N SER A 6 -1.11 16.21 7.47
CA SER A 6 -0.14 16.42 8.55
C SER A 6 -0.77 16.85 9.88
N LYS A 7 -1.90 17.55 9.86
CA LYS A 7 -2.63 18.01 11.07
C LYS A 7 -3.39 16.90 11.80
N LEU A 8 -3.74 15.80 11.13
CA LEU A 8 -4.51 14.69 11.72
C LEU A 8 -3.60 13.61 12.30
N LYS A 9 -4.07 12.88 13.30
CA LYS A 9 -3.43 11.62 13.71
C LYS A 9 -3.88 10.55 12.70
N VAL A 10 -2.92 10.00 11.96
CA VAL A 10 -3.18 8.99 10.93
C VAL A 10 -2.57 7.68 11.43
N ALA A 11 -3.39 6.65 11.55
CA ALA A 11 -2.97 5.30 11.89
C ALA A 11 -3.26 4.36 10.72
N MET A 12 -2.49 3.28 10.60
CA MET A 12 -2.72 2.20 9.65
C MET A 12 -3.26 0.98 10.40
N ALA A 13 -4.48 0.58 10.10
CA ALA A 13 -5.03 -0.71 10.52
C ALA A 13 -4.71 -1.73 9.41
N ALA A 14 -3.57 -2.41 9.54
CA ALA A 14 -3.16 -3.44 8.59
C ALA A 14 -3.85 -4.78 8.88
N TYR A 15 -3.56 -5.78 8.03
CA TYR A 15 -3.92 -7.18 8.17
C TYR A 15 -5.39 -7.58 8.00
N GLY A 16 -6.36 -6.65 7.96
CA GLY A 16 -7.79 -6.87 7.65
C GLY A 16 -8.26 -8.33 7.47
N ASP A 17 -8.69 -8.70 6.27
CA ASP A 17 -9.02 -10.10 5.91
C ASP A 17 -7.79 -10.92 5.50
N TYR A 18 -6.60 -10.34 5.64
CA TYR A 18 -5.33 -10.93 5.22
C TYR A 18 -5.24 -11.33 3.73
N GLY A 19 -6.15 -10.84 2.88
CA GLY A 19 -6.31 -11.35 1.51
C GLY A 19 -5.13 -11.12 0.56
N THR A 20 -4.43 -9.99 0.70
CA THR A 20 -3.32 -9.62 -0.20
C THR A 20 -1.96 -10.18 0.22
N PHE A 21 -1.86 -10.70 1.45
CA PHE A 21 -0.59 -10.94 2.14
C PHE A 21 0.30 -9.69 2.14
N TYR A 22 1.55 -9.77 1.69
CA TYR A 22 2.46 -8.63 1.64
C TYR A 22 2.12 -7.68 0.49
N ILE A 23 2.34 -6.39 0.75
CA ILE A 23 2.19 -5.30 -0.24
C ILE A 23 3.49 -4.51 -0.23
N GLY A 24 4.26 -4.62 -1.31
CA GLY A 24 5.49 -3.84 -1.51
C GLY A 24 5.21 -2.47 -2.14
N THR A 25 6.24 -1.63 -2.17
CA THR A 25 6.28 -0.52 -3.14
C THR A 25 6.47 -1.09 -4.55
N GLU A 26 6.07 -0.36 -5.58
CA GLU A 26 6.21 -0.77 -6.99
C GLU A 26 7.67 -1.15 -7.30
N ARG A 27 8.61 -0.33 -6.83
CA ARG A 27 10.06 -0.57 -6.96
C ARG A 27 10.49 -1.89 -6.31
N ALA A 28 9.95 -2.25 -5.15
CA ALA A 28 10.37 -3.43 -4.39
C ALA A 28 10.15 -4.75 -5.16
N TYR A 29 9.19 -4.79 -6.08
CA TYR A 29 8.98 -5.98 -6.92
C TYR A 29 10.12 -6.22 -7.92
N THR A 30 10.82 -5.16 -8.35
CA THR A 30 12.01 -5.30 -9.20
C THR A 30 13.28 -5.59 -8.40
N GLU A 31 13.32 -5.15 -7.14
CA GLU A 31 14.43 -5.43 -6.22
C GLU A 31 14.34 -6.87 -5.65
N GLY A 32 13.15 -7.46 -5.68
CA GLY A 32 12.88 -8.80 -5.17
C GLY A 32 12.84 -8.86 -3.64
N GLY A 33 12.84 -10.07 -3.10
CA GLY A 33 12.72 -10.32 -1.66
C GLY A 33 11.57 -11.26 -1.34
N TYR A 34 11.50 -11.66 -0.06
CA TYR A 34 10.44 -12.56 0.41
C TYR A 34 9.06 -11.92 0.29
N GLU A 35 8.95 -10.62 0.53
CA GLU A 35 7.68 -9.90 0.57
C GLU A 35 7.06 -9.64 -0.81
N THR A 36 7.86 -9.73 -1.89
CA THR A 36 7.42 -9.41 -3.25
C THR A 36 7.46 -10.61 -4.20
N GLU A 37 7.84 -11.80 -3.71
CA GLU A 37 7.79 -13.02 -4.51
C GLU A 37 6.34 -13.50 -4.74
N PRO A 38 6.07 -14.24 -5.83
CA PRO A 38 4.69 -14.63 -6.22
C PRO A 38 3.89 -15.41 -5.17
N ARG A 39 4.54 -16.09 -4.22
CA ARG A 39 3.88 -16.86 -3.15
C ARG A 39 3.54 -16.02 -1.90
N SER A 40 4.11 -14.83 -1.79
CA SER A 40 4.03 -13.98 -0.59
C SER A 40 3.24 -12.69 -0.82
N SER A 41 3.03 -12.30 -2.08
CA SER A 41 2.20 -11.15 -2.44
C SER A 41 1.17 -11.55 -3.49
N ASN A 42 -0.11 -11.30 -3.19
CA ASN A 42 -1.22 -11.60 -4.11
C ASN A 42 -1.62 -10.37 -4.95
N VAL A 43 -0.72 -9.40 -5.12
CA VAL A 43 -0.94 -8.16 -5.85
C VAL A 43 0.25 -7.85 -6.77
N ALA A 44 -0.02 -7.08 -7.82
CA ALA A 44 0.99 -6.63 -8.79
C ALA A 44 1.64 -5.30 -8.34
N PRO A 45 2.81 -4.91 -8.90
CA PRO A 45 3.53 -3.69 -8.50
C PRO A 45 2.68 -2.41 -8.53
N GLU A 46 1.74 -2.32 -9.48
CA GLU A 46 0.86 -1.17 -9.69
C GLU A 46 -0.10 -0.92 -8.51
N VAL A 47 -0.19 -1.86 -7.56
CA VAL A 47 -0.98 -1.72 -6.33
C VAL A 47 -0.60 -0.48 -5.52
N GLU A 48 0.67 -0.07 -5.54
CA GLU A 48 1.11 1.15 -4.84
C GLU A 48 0.35 2.37 -5.37
N THR A 49 0.26 2.51 -6.70
CA THR A 49 -0.47 3.62 -7.33
C THR A 49 -1.96 3.57 -6.98
N VAL A 50 -2.59 2.39 -7.07
CA VAL A 50 -4.02 2.21 -6.73
C VAL A 50 -4.31 2.62 -5.29
N LEU A 51 -3.51 2.13 -4.34
CA LEU A 51 -3.68 2.44 -2.91
C LEU A 51 -3.40 3.93 -2.63
N MET A 52 -2.37 4.50 -3.22
CA MET A 52 -2.01 5.90 -3.00
C MET A 52 -3.06 6.86 -3.57
N GLN A 53 -3.69 6.51 -4.70
CA GLN A 53 -4.84 7.25 -5.23
C GLN A 53 -6.05 7.15 -4.30
N GLY A 54 -6.39 5.95 -3.81
CA GLY A 54 -7.48 5.77 -2.85
C GLY A 54 -7.26 6.55 -1.54
N ILE A 55 -6.04 6.48 -0.99
CA ILE A 55 -5.63 7.25 0.20
C ILE A 55 -5.73 8.75 -0.08
N ARG A 56 -5.28 9.23 -1.24
CA ARG A 56 -5.39 10.65 -1.61
C ARG A 56 -6.85 11.08 -1.69
N LYS A 57 -7.71 10.32 -2.37
CA LYS A 57 -9.14 10.63 -2.49
C LYS A 57 -9.79 10.73 -1.11
N LEU A 58 -9.53 9.76 -0.23
CA LEU A 58 -10.05 9.75 1.15
C LEU A 58 -9.52 10.92 1.98
N LEU A 59 -8.22 11.17 1.89
CA LEU A 59 -7.54 12.12 2.76
C LEU A 59 -7.47 13.52 2.19
N VAL A 60 -7.76 13.81 0.93
CA VAL A 60 -7.61 15.15 0.36
C VAL A 60 -8.93 15.70 -0.18
N GLY A 61 -9.78 14.83 -0.72
CA GLY A 61 -10.94 15.21 -1.53
C GLY A 61 -10.47 15.44 -2.96
N GLU A 62 -11.00 14.63 -3.89
CA GLU A 62 -10.61 14.47 -5.32
C GLU A 62 -9.11 14.61 -5.63
#